data_AF-A0A7Y9LE44-F1
#
_entry.id   AF-A0A7Y9LE44-F1
#
_cell.length_a   1.000
_cell.length_b   1.000
_cell.length_c   1.000
_cell.angle_alpha   90.00
_cell.angle_beta   90.00
_cell.angle_gamma   90.00
#
_symmetry.space_group_name_H-M   'P 1'
#
loop_
_entity.id
_entity.type
_entity.pdbx_description
1 polymer ?
#
loop_
_entity_poly.entity_id
_entity_poly.type
_entity_poly.pdbx_seq_one_letter_code
_entity_poly.pdbx_strand_id
1 'polypeptide(L)'
;MTCLFIRTRRMELGPNYQELWQLKSNIQAYLNNLDVRFTDVINNDQEVAGNLADMRVSILHLHIGGRGYFEQVIASGTDVSQTRGIVDRIANDIAQAR
;
A
#
# COMPACT_ATOMS: atom_id res chain seq x y z
N MET A 1 -7.55 -20.92 -6.81
CA MET A 1 -7.88 -20.04 -7.96
C MET A 1 -7.08 -18.77 -7.77
N THR A 2 -6.35 -18.28 -8.77
CA THR A 2 -5.60 -17.04 -8.62
C THR A 2 -6.53 -15.84 -8.70
N CYS A 3 -6.34 -14.84 -7.85
CA CYS A 3 -7.10 -13.60 -7.87
C CYS A 3 -6.17 -12.38 -7.78
N LEU A 4 -6.64 -11.26 -8.30
CA LEU A 4 -5.97 -9.96 -8.23
C LEU A 4 -7.03 -8.93 -7.86
N PHE A 5 -6.77 -8.18 -6.79
CA PHE A 5 -7.62 -7.08 -6.37
C PHE A 5 -6.84 -5.78 -6.39
N ILE A 6 -7.51 -4.72 -6.83
CA ILE A 6 -6.93 -3.38 -6.93
C ILE A 6 -7.92 -2.40 -6.31
N ARG A 7 -7.45 -1.57 -5.39
CA ARG A 7 -8.17 -0.42 -4.88
C ARG A 7 -7.42 0.85 -5.23
N THR A 8 -8.01 1.64 -6.13
CA THR A 8 -7.46 2.92 -6.57
C THR A 8 -8.23 4.06 -5.92
N ARG A 9 -7.53 5.09 -5.45
CA ARG A 9 -8.13 6.31 -4.91
C ARG A 9 -7.27 7.54 -5.19
N ARG A 10 -7.92 8.69 -5.33
CA ARG A 10 -7.24 9.99 -5.37
C ARG A 10 -7.03 10.48 -3.94
N MET A 11 -5.83 10.97 -3.68
CA MET A 11 -5.35 11.34 -2.37
C MET A 11 -4.61 12.67 -2.43
N GLU A 12 -4.45 13.29 -1.26
CA GLU A 12 -3.61 14.44 -1.06
C GLU A 12 -2.64 14.16 0.10
N LEU A 13 -1.42 14.67 -0.02
CA LEU A 13 -0.37 14.49 0.96
C LEU A 13 -0.73 15.24 2.24
N GLY A 14 -0.82 14.52 3.36
CA GLY A 14 -1.14 15.11 4.67
C GLY A 14 -0.13 16.20 5.08
N PRO A 15 -0.52 17.17 5.92
CA PRO A 15 0.31 18.34 6.25
C PRO A 15 1.65 17.98 6.89
N ASN A 16 1.75 16.80 7.51
CA ASN A 16 2.95 16.28 8.16
C ASN A 16 4.04 15.83 7.17
N TYR A 17 3.70 15.73 5.89
CA TYR A 17 4.59 15.27 4.84
C TYR A 17 4.91 16.42 3.89
N GLN A 18 6.18 16.59 3.57
CA GLN A 18 6.64 17.53 2.55
C GLN A 18 6.64 16.86 1.17
N GLU A 19 7.06 15.60 1.10
CA GLU A 19 7.25 14.87 -0.15
C GLU A 19 6.71 13.43 -0.07
N LEU A 20 6.36 12.87 -1.22
CA LEU A 20 5.73 11.55 -1.33
C LEU A 20 6.63 10.40 -0.82
N TRP A 21 7.95 10.54 -0.93
CA TRP A 21 8.89 9.53 -0.43
C TRP A 21 8.81 9.38 1.10
N GLN A 22 8.51 10.45 1.84
CA GLN A 22 8.36 10.41 3.30
C GLN A 22 7.14 9.58 3.70
N LEU A 23 6.03 9.75 2.97
CA LEU A 23 4.83 8.92 3.12
C LEU A 23 5.16 7.45 2.85
N LYS A 24 5.90 7.16 1.77
CA LYS A 24 6.30 5.78 1.41
C LYS A 24 7.16 5.14 2.49
N SER A 25 8.11 5.87 3.07
CA SER A 25 8.92 5.39 4.20
C SER A 25 8.07 5.07 5.44
N ASN A 26 7.05 5.89 5.74
CA ASN A 26 6.12 5.60 6.82
C ASN A 26 5.25 4.38 6.54
N ILE A 27 4.78 4.20 5.30
CA ILE A 27 4.04 3.01 4.88
C ILE A 27 4.91 1.76 5.00
N GLN A 28 6.17 1.82 4.56
CA GLN A 28 7.13 0.73 4.73
C GLN A 28 7.30 0.36 6.22
N ALA A 29 7.50 1.36 7.09
CA ALA A 29 7.61 1.13 8.52
C ALA A 29 6.33 0.52 9.11
N TYR A 30 5.16 0.99 8.67
CA TYR A 30 3.88 0.41 9.06
C TYR A 30 3.75 -1.06 8.60
N LEU A 31 4.07 -1.40 7.35
CA LEU A 31 4.02 -2.78 6.85
C LEU A 31 4.96 -3.72 7.61
N ASN A 32 6.16 -3.23 7.97
CA ASN A 32 7.13 -3.99 8.78
C ASN A 32 6.65 -4.24 10.22
N ASN A 33 5.80 -3.36 10.76
CA ASN A 33 5.31 -3.41 12.13
C ASN A 33 3.90 -4.00 12.27
N LEU A 34 3.24 -4.36 11.16
CA LEU A 34 1.96 -5.04 11.19
C LEU A 34 2.05 -6.38 11.93
N ASP A 35 1.04 -6.69 12.75
CA ASP A 35 0.92 -7.99 13.43
C ASP A 35 0.95 -9.16 12.44
N VAL A 36 0.44 -8.92 11.23
CA VAL A 36 0.60 -9.77 10.06
C VAL A 36 1.90 -9.40 9.36
N ARG A 37 2.98 -10.11 9.69
CA ARG A 37 4.32 -9.77 9.22
C ARG A 37 4.43 -9.94 7.71
N PHE A 38 4.68 -8.83 7.02
CA PHE A 38 5.17 -8.85 5.66
C PHE A 38 6.61 -9.36 5.63
N THR A 39 6.95 -10.13 4.60
CA THR A 39 8.35 -10.46 4.28
C THR A 39 8.81 -9.64 3.08
N ASP A 40 10.10 -9.33 3.05
CA ASP A 40 10.77 -8.71 1.91
C ASP A 40 10.12 -7.38 1.47
N VAL A 41 9.83 -6.52 2.45
CA VAL A 41 9.25 -5.20 2.17
C VAL A 41 10.29 -4.34 1.45
N ILE A 42 9.97 -3.99 0.22
CA ILE A 42 10.76 -3.08 -0.61
C ILE A 42 10.09 -1.72 -0.67
N ASN A 43 10.91 -0.68 -0.76
CA ASN A 43 10.49 0.69 -1.03
C ASN A 43 11.46 1.23 -2.09
N ASN A 44 11.01 1.24 -3.33
CA ASN A 44 11.76 1.77 -4.47
C ASN A 44 11.03 2.99 -5.04
N ASP A 45 11.52 3.62 -6.09
CA ASP A 45 10.91 4.84 -6.64
C ASP A 45 9.44 4.64 -7.08
N GLN A 46 9.10 3.44 -7.56
CA GLN A 46 7.80 3.11 -8.13
C GLN A 46 6.77 2.67 -7.07
N GLU A 47 7.18 1.90 -6.07
CA GLU A 47 6.26 1.19 -5.18
C GLU A 47 6.80 0.95 -3.77
N VAL A 48 5.87 0.74 -2.83
CA VAL A 48 6.13 0.01 -1.59
C VAL A 48 5.43 -1.35 -1.72
N ALA A 49 6.18 -2.44 -1.62
CA ALA A 49 5.63 -3.77 -1.87
C ALA A 49 6.21 -4.81 -0.92
N GLY A 50 5.49 -5.90 -0.69
CA GLY A 50 5.93 -6.98 0.19
C GLY A 50 5.10 -8.24 -0.02
N ASN A 51 5.57 -9.34 0.53
CA ASN A 51 4.85 -10.61 0.53
C ASN A 51 4.16 -10.80 1.88
N LEU A 52 2.93 -11.29 1.88
CA LEU A 52 2.19 -11.64 3.07
C LEU A 52 1.49 -12.99 2.87
N ALA A 53 1.92 -14.01 3.62
CA ALA A 53 1.49 -15.38 3.39
C ALA A 53 1.70 -15.80 1.91
N ASP A 54 0.64 -16.19 1.20
CA ASP A 54 0.66 -16.54 -0.23
C ASP A 54 0.39 -15.35 -1.17
N MET A 55 0.32 -14.12 -0.62
CA MET A 55 -0.02 -12.92 -1.38
C MET A 55 1.19 -12.03 -1.67
N ARG A 56 1.24 -11.47 -2.88
CA ARG A 56 2.07 -10.31 -3.21
C ARG A 56 1.23 -9.06 -3.08
N VAL A 57 1.68 -8.10 -2.29
CA VAL A 57 1.03 -6.78 -2.15
C VAL A 57 1.96 -5.69 -2.69
N SER A 58 1.41 -4.77 -3.48
CA SER A 58 2.09 -3.58 -3.97
C SER A 58 1.21 -2.34 -3.73
N ILE A 59 1.86 -1.26 -3.32
CA ILE A 59 1.25 0.05 -3.06
C ILE A 59 1.95 1.06 -3.96
N LEU A 60 1.25 1.50 -4.99
CA LEU A 60 1.72 2.49 -5.94
C LEU A 60 1.26 3.89 -5.52
N HIS A 61 2.15 4.87 -5.72
CA HIS A 61 1.85 6.28 -5.50
C HIS A 61 2.20 7.07 -6.76
N LEU A 62 1.18 7.45 -7.54
CA LEU A 62 1.34 8.12 -8.81
C LEU A 62 1.05 9.61 -8.65
N HIS A 63 2.09 10.45 -8.74
CA HIS A 63 1.94 11.90 -8.61
C HIS A 63 1.07 12.47 -9.75
N ILE A 64 0.16 13.39 -9.42
CA ILE A 64 -0.75 14.03 -10.40
C ILE A 64 -0.65 15.56 -10.41
N GLY A 65 0.12 16.16 -9.51
CA GLY A 65 0.33 17.60 -9.43
C GLY A 65 0.07 18.18 -8.03
N GLY A 66 0.85 19.21 -7.68
CA GLY A 66 0.83 19.79 -6.34
C GLY A 66 1.10 18.72 -5.28
N ARG A 67 0.23 18.67 -4.26
CA ARG A 67 0.24 17.66 -3.19
C ARG A 67 -0.60 16.41 -3.51
N GLY A 68 -1.19 16.34 -4.70
CA GLY A 68 -2.09 15.26 -5.11
C GLY A 68 -1.35 14.04 -5.68
N TYR A 69 -1.88 12.85 -5.38
CA TYR A 69 -1.42 11.59 -5.98
C TYR A 69 -2.58 10.59 -6.10
N PHE A 70 -2.47 9.63 -7.00
CA PHE A 70 -3.27 8.40 -6.94
C PHE A 70 -2.54 7.37 -6.10
N GLU A 71 -3.27 6.74 -5.19
CA GLU A 71 -2.82 5.55 -4.48
C GLU A 71 -3.49 4.33 -5.08
N GLN A 72 -2.71 3.28 -5.34
CA GLN A 72 -3.23 1.98 -5.74
C GLN A 72 -2.69 0.90 -4.81
N VAL A 73 -3.57 0.28 -4.05
CA VAL A 73 -3.26 -0.93 -3.28
C VAL A 73 -3.65 -2.13 -4.12
N ILE A 74 -2.67 -2.97 -4.43
CA ILE A 74 -2.80 -4.13 -5.30
C ILE A 74 -2.40 -5.35 -4.49
N ALA A 75 -3.21 -6.41 -4.51
CA ALA A 75 -2.80 -7.70 -3.97
C ALA A 75 -3.21 -8.85 -4.90
N SER A 76 -2.31 -9.80 -5.10
CA SER A 76 -2.57 -11.06 -5.79
C SER A 76 -2.36 -12.24 -4.86
N GLY A 77 -3.26 -13.22 -4.87
CA GLY A 77 -3.21 -14.41 -4.01
C GLY A 77 -4.11 -15.54 -4.49
N THR A 78 -4.25 -16.60 -3.68
CA THR A 78 -5.06 -17.77 -4.04
C THR A 78 -6.39 -17.88 -3.28
N ASP A 79 -6.53 -17.17 -2.16
CA ASP A 79 -7.79 -16.99 -1.42
C ASP A 79 -8.43 -15.63 -1.76
N VAL A 80 -9.60 -15.67 -2.38
CA VAL A 80 -10.33 -14.48 -2.82
C VAL A 80 -10.74 -13.57 -1.66
N SER A 81 -11.27 -14.15 -0.59
CA SER A 81 -11.80 -13.40 0.56
C SER A 81 -10.66 -12.76 1.34
N GLN A 82 -9.58 -13.50 1.57
CA GLN A 82 -8.40 -13.00 2.26
C GLN A 82 -7.69 -11.93 1.43
N THR A 83 -7.47 -12.16 0.13
CA THR A 83 -6.78 -11.20 -0.75
C THR A 83 -7.53 -9.87 -0.82
N ARG A 84 -8.86 -9.92 -0.98
CA ARG A 84 -9.69 -8.71 -0.96
C ARG A 84 -9.64 -8.00 0.39
N GLY A 85 -9.74 -8.76 1.49
CA GLY A 85 -9.67 -8.23 2.85
C GLY A 85 -8.35 -7.50 3.14
N ILE A 86 -7.23 -8.01 2.62
CA ILE A 86 -5.92 -7.36 2.74
C ILE A 86 -5.86 -6.04 1.97
N VAL A 87 -6.35 -6.00 0.72
CA VAL A 87 -6.41 -4.75 -0.06
C VAL A 87 -7.22 -3.69 0.68
N ASP A 88 -8.41 -4.07 1.18
CA ASP A 88 -9.29 -3.13 1.88
C ASP A 88 -8.71 -2.65 3.20
N ARG A 89 -8.10 -3.55 3.98
CA ARG A 89 -7.40 -3.21 5.23
C ARG A 89 -6.27 -2.22 4.99
N ILE A 90 -5.33 -2.56 4.10
CA ILE A 90 -4.14 -1.72 3.85
C ILE A 90 -4.55 -0.35 3.32
N ALA A 91 -5.50 -0.30 2.38
CA ALA A 91 -6.01 0.97 1.90
C ALA A 91 -6.61 1.79 3.05
N ASN A 92 -7.43 1.20 3.92
CA ASN A 92 -8.04 1.92 5.04
C ASN A 92 -7.00 2.38 6.08
N ASP A 93 -6.02 1.55 6.42
CA ASP A 93 -5.01 1.86 7.44
C ASP A 93 -4.06 2.98 6.97
N ILE A 94 -3.61 2.94 5.70
CA ILE A 94 -2.84 4.05 5.09
C ILE A 94 -3.68 5.32 5.06
N ALA A 95 -5.00 5.19 4.86
CA ALA A 95 -5.88 6.33 4.92
C ALA A 95 -5.99 6.97 6.31
N GLN A 96 -5.69 6.24 7.38
CA GLN A 96 -5.76 6.73 8.76
C GLN A 96 -4.39 7.22 9.27
N ALA A 97 -3.28 6.74 8.70
CA ALA A 97 -1.92 7.08 9.11
C ALA A 97 -1.39 8.44 8.61
N ARG A 98 -2.27 9.35 8.16
CA ARG A 98 -1.91 10.63 7.53
C ARG A 98 -1.88 11.80 8.52
#